data_AF-A0A1F8FXJ4-F1
#
_entry.id   AF-A0A1F8FXJ4-F1
#
_cell.length_a   1.000
_cell.length_b   1.000
_cell.length_c   1.000
_cell.angle_alpha   90.00
_cell.angle_beta   90.00
_cell.angle_gamma   90.00
#
_symmetry.space_group_name_H-M   'P 1'
#
loop_
_entity.id
_entity.type
_entity.pdbx_description
1 polymer ?
#
loop_
_entity_poly.entity_id
_entity_poly.type
_entity_poly.pdbx_seq_one_letter_code
_entity_poly.pdbx_strand_id
1 'polypeptide(L)'
;MLFQIEFEFLHFCFQAFALLELTPSEKNIFRVCDTMKDMTTREPPPNDSAAPLVQRMFSFYEFIHGLSLKIPKKDRFGIFLKVENICLDTAELILSASLETRNEKMAYLKRARINIELLKRLFRSMCELKLIPPKTYMAAAFELQEISKMANGWIRYLS
;
A
#
# COMPACT_ATOMS: atom_id res chain seq x y z
N MET A 1 2.92 45.12 -24.66
CA MET A 1 4.02 44.15 -24.52
C MET A 1 3.36 42.77 -24.43
N LEU A 2 3.10 42.18 -25.60
CA LEU A 2 2.44 40.89 -25.78
C LEU A 2 3.53 39.85 -26.07
N PHE A 3 3.50 38.70 -25.39
CA PHE A 3 4.29 37.54 -25.78
C PHE A 3 3.30 36.44 -26.20
N GLN A 4 3.06 36.36 -27.51
CA GLN A 4 2.46 35.22 -28.18
C GLN A 4 3.54 34.16 -28.38
N ILE A 5 3.21 32.91 -28.08
CA ILE A 5 4.01 31.75 -28.51
C ILE A 5 3.19 31.09 -29.62
N GLU A 6 3.70 31.17 -30.85
CA GLU A 6 3.14 30.51 -32.02
C GLU A 6 3.54 29.03 -32.03
N PHE A 7 2.56 28.17 -32.25
CA PHE A 7 2.72 26.73 -32.43
C PHE A 7 2.47 26.45 -33.91
N GLU A 8 3.53 26.24 -34.70
CA GLU A 8 3.41 25.93 -36.12
C GLU A 8 2.85 24.51 -36.33
N PHE A 9 1.65 24.44 -36.91
CA PHE A 9 1.07 23.22 -37.45
C PHE A 9 1.69 22.93 -38.82
N LEU A 10 2.53 21.91 -38.91
CA LEU A 10 2.94 21.36 -40.20
C LEU A 10 1.95 20.27 -40.64
N HIS A 11 1.39 20.48 -41.83
CA HIS A 11 0.54 19.57 -42.58
C HIS A 11 0.91 18.10 -42.46
N PHE A 12 -0.05 17.26 -42.06
CA PHE A 12 -0.10 15.89 -42.55
C PHE A 12 -1.52 15.57 -43.00
N CYS A 13 -1.66 15.42 -44.31
CA CYS A 13 -2.92 15.09 -44.97
C CYS A 13 -3.52 13.81 -44.40
N PHE A 14 -4.80 13.90 -44.07
CA PHE A 14 -5.70 12.78 -43.84
C PHE A 14 -5.77 11.94 -45.12
N GLN A 15 -4.97 10.87 -45.21
CA GLN A 15 -5.15 9.83 -46.20
C GLN A 15 -5.61 8.56 -45.49
N ALA A 16 -6.76 8.09 -45.95
CA ALA A 16 -7.48 6.93 -45.44
C ALA A 16 -6.54 5.72 -45.29
N PHE A 17 -6.36 5.28 -44.06
CA PHE A 17 -5.77 3.98 -43.77
C PHE A 17 -6.83 2.93 -44.12
N ALA A 18 -6.78 2.52 -45.38
CA ALA A 18 -7.52 1.38 -45.89
C ALA A 18 -7.20 0.15 -45.03
N LEU A 19 -8.26 -0.56 -44.64
CA LEU A 19 -8.34 -1.93 -44.15
C LEU A 19 -7.09 -2.77 -44.49
N LEU A 20 -6.11 -2.78 -43.59
CA LEU A 20 -5.08 -3.81 -43.55
C LEU A 20 -5.62 -4.91 -42.64
N GLU A 21 -6.18 -5.96 -43.23
CA GLU A 21 -6.53 -7.20 -42.54
C GLU A 21 -5.25 -7.82 -41.94
N LEU A 22 -4.93 -7.43 -40.71
CA LEU A 22 -4.02 -8.15 -39.85
C LEU A 22 -4.84 -8.77 -38.72
N THR A 23 -5.62 -9.82 -39.04
CA THR A 23 -6.11 -10.74 -38.01
C THR A 23 -4.97 -11.72 -37.70
N PRO A 24 -4.28 -11.62 -36.55
CA PRO A 24 -3.42 -12.71 -36.12
C PRO A 24 -4.30 -13.94 -35.86
N SER A 25 -3.89 -15.10 -36.39
CA SER A 25 -4.53 -16.39 -36.12
C SER A 25 -4.78 -16.58 -34.62
N GLU A 26 -5.95 -17.10 -34.22
CA GLU A 26 -6.39 -17.30 -32.82
C GLU A 26 -5.30 -17.93 -31.92
N LYS A 27 -4.45 -18.79 -32.48
CA LYS A 27 -3.34 -19.43 -31.76
C LYS A 27 -2.31 -18.44 -31.20
N ASN A 28 -2.10 -17.30 -31.89
CA ASN A 28 -1.20 -16.25 -31.44
C ASN A 28 -1.81 -15.37 -30.35
N ILE A 29 -3.13 -15.20 -30.34
CA ILE A 29 -3.84 -14.46 -29.27
C ILE A 29 -3.71 -15.22 -27.95
N PHE A 30 -3.90 -16.55 -27.98
CA PHE A 30 -3.78 -17.38 -26.78
C PHE A 30 -2.35 -17.36 -26.22
N ARG A 31 -1.33 -17.47 -27.10
CA ARG A 31 0.09 -17.44 -26.71
C ARG A 31 0.50 -16.12 -26.06
N VAL A 32 -0.06 -15.00 -26.52
CA VAL A 32 0.16 -13.66 -25.93
C VAL A 32 -0.51 -13.55 -24.55
N CYS A 33 -1.72 -14.11 -24.38
CA CYS A 33 -2.36 -14.18 -23.07
C CYS A 33 -1.60 -15.09 -22.08
N ASP A 34 -1.05 -16.21 -22.55
CA ASP A 34 -0.24 -17.11 -21.73
C ASP A 34 1.08 -16.47 -21.30
N THR A 35 1.71 -15.69 -22.18
CA THR A 35 2.92 -14.91 -21.82
C THR A 35 2.63 -13.72 -20.92
N MET A 36 1.42 -13.13 -20.96
CA MET A 36 1.01 -12.11 -19.99
C MET A 36 0.80 -12.69 -18.58
N LYS A 37 0.31 -13.93 -18.46
CA LYS A 37 0.17 -14.62 -17.16
C LYS A 37 1.51 -14.80 -16.44
N ASP A 38 2.59 -15.03 -17.18
CA ASP A 38 3.94 -15.26 -16.64
C ASP A 38 4.63 -13.99 -16.10
N MET A 39 4.15 -12.79 -16.45
CA MET A 39 4.67 -11.54 -15.84
C MET A 39 4.16 -11.33 -14.40
N THR A 40 2.99 -11.88 -14.05
CA THR A 40 2.39 -11.78 -12.71
C THR A 40 2.91 -12.78 -11.68
N THR A 41 3.75 -13.75 -12.10
CA THR A 41 4.31 -14.82 -11.24
C THR A 41 5.74 -14.56 -10.78
N ARG A 42 6.32 -13.38 -11.08
CA ARG A 42 7.63 -13.01 -10.53
C ARG A 42 7.49 -12.73 -9.05
N GLU A 43 7.87 -13.71 -8.22
CA GLU A 43 8.08 -13.46 -6.80
C GLU A 43 9.00 -12.24 -6.66
N PRO A 44 8.63 -11.23 -5.86
CA PRO A 44 9.48 -10.07 -5.65
C PRO A 44 10.86 -10.52 -5.15
N PRO A 45 11.95 -9.82 -5.50
CA PRO A 45 13.28 -10.20 -5.04
C PRO A 45 13.26 -10.38 -3.51
N PRO A 46 13.93 -11.43 -2.98
CA PRO A 46 13.90 -11.74 -1.57
C PRO A 46 14.34 -10.50 -0.78
N ASN A 47 13.48 -10.07 0.15
CA ASN A 47 13.63 -8.83 0.90
C ASN A 47 14.65 -9.03 2.04
N ASP A 48 15.86 -9.49 1.71
CA ASP A 48 16.89 -9.90 2.68
C ASP A 48 17.49 -8.71 3.45
N SER A 49 17.22 -7.49 3.00
CA SER A 49 17.75 -6.23 3.56
C SER A 49 16.72 -5.41 4.34
N ALA A 50 15.44 -5.80 4.35
CA ALA A 50 14.39 -5.06 5.03
C ALA A 50 14.35 -5.42 6.52
N ALA A 51 14.35 -4.40 7.38
CA ALA A 51 14.21 -4.62 8.81
C ALA A 51 12.89 -5.38 9.12
N PRO A 52 12.88 -6.42 9.97
CA PRO A 52 11.71 -7.29 10.17
C PRO A 52 10.42 -6.55 10.54
N LEU A 53 10.54 -5.41 11.23
CA LEU A 53 9.43 -4.53 11.58
C LEU A 53 8.78 -3.87 10.36
N VAL A 54 9.58 -3.46 9.38
CA VAL A 54 9.10 -2.86 8.12
C VAL A 54 8.26 -3.90 7.37
N GLN A 55 8.81 -5.10 7.17
CA GLN A 55 8.11 -6.18 6.48
C GLN A 55 6.77 -6.50 7.15
N ARG A 56 6.76 -6.63 8.48
CA ARG A 56 5.53 -6.95 9.22
C ARG A 56 4.48 -5.85 9.13
N MET A 57 4.90 -4.59 9.10
CA MET A 57 3.98 -3.46 8.91
C MET A 57 3.32 -3.48 7.53
N PHE A 58 4.07 -3.78 6.46
CA PHE A 58 3.51 -3.91 5.10
C PHE A 58 2.60 -5.12 4.96
N SER A 59 2.94 -6.27 5.57
CA SER A 59 2.03 -7.42 5.62
C SER A 59 0.72 -7.09 6.38
N PHE A 60 0.80 -6.24 7.41
CA PHE A 60 -0.40 -5.76 8.10
C PHE A 60 -1.24 -4.81 7.24
N TYR A 61 -0.60 -4.00 6.39
CA TYR A 61 -1.31 -3.18 5.40
C TYR A 61 -2.06 -4.04 4.37
N GLU A 62 -1.44 -5.11 3.86
CA GLU A 62 -2.12 -6.06 2.96
C GLU A 62 -3.36 -6.68 3.63
N PHE A 63 -3.24 -7.03 4.92
CA PHE A 63 -4.38 -7.48 5.72
C PHE A 63 -5.50 -6.44 5.78
N ILE A 64 -5.19 -5.16 6.05
CA ILE A 64 -6.16 -4.07 6.04
C ILE A 64 -6.81 -3.92 4.67
N HIS A 65 -6.01 -3.89 3.61
CA HIS A 65 -6.50 -3.71 2.25
C HIS A 65 -7.50 -4.82 1.87
N GLY A 66 -7.24 -6.06 2.28
CA GLY A 66 -8.16 -7.19 2.11
C GLY A 66 -9.50 -7.04 2.85
N LEU A 67 -9.59 -6.18 3.87
CA LEU A 67 -10.85 -5.87 4.56
C LEU A 67 -11.74 -4.93 3.74
N SER A 68 -11.20 -4.16 2.80
CA SER A 68 -11.93 -3.15 2.02
C SER A 68 -13.19 -3.73 1.36
N LEU A 69 -13.12 -4.98 0.89
CA LEU A 69 -14.22 -5.70 0.23
C LEU A 69 -15.39 -6.01 1.19
N LYS A 70 -15.13 -6.14 2.48
CA LYS A 70 -16.12 -6.53 3.51
C LYS A 70 -16.78 -5.32 4.17
N ILE A 71 -16.15 -4.15 4.08
CA ILE A 71 -16.65 -2.91 4.70
C ILE A 71 -17.80 -2.32 3.86
N PRO A 72 -18.92 -1.90 4.49
CA PRO A 72 -20.01 -1.20 3.81
C PRO A 72 -19.54 0.08 3.10
N LYS A 73 -20.15 0.41 1.95
CA LYS A 73 -19.79 1.62 1.18
C LYS A 73 -19.85 2.92 1.99
N LYS A 74 -20.79 3.01 2.94
CA LYS A 74 -20.97 4.17 3.83
C LYS A 74 -19.73 4.43 4.69
N ASP A 75 -19.11 3.38 5.21
CA ASP A 75 -18.01 3.48 6.19
C ASP A 75 -16.63 3.41 5.52
N ARG A 76 -16.58 3.06 4.22
CA ARG A 76 -15.34 2.96 3.43
C ARG A 76 -14.57 4.29 3.39
N PHE A 77 -15.25 5.41 3.12
CA PHE A 77 -14.64 6.74 3.07
C PHE A 77 -14.56 7.44 4.44
N GLY A 78 -15.08 6.80 5.49
CA GLY A 78 -15.06 7.32 6.86
C GLY A 78 -13.92 6.71 7.67
N ILE A 79 -14.28 5.85 8.61
CA ILE A 79 -13.33 5.21 9.53
C ILE A 79 -12.31 4.33 8.81
N PHE A 80 -12.71 3.63 7.75
CA PHE A 80 -11.83 2.69 7.06
C PHE A 80 -10.70 3.41 6.30
N LEU A 81 -11.02 4.43 5.50
CA LEU A 81 -10.02 5.29 4.87
C LEU A 81 -9.05 5.91 5.89
N LYS A 82 -9.56 6.33 7.06
CA LYS A 82 -8.70 6.87 8.12
C LYS A 82 -7.73 5.82 8.67
N VAL A 83 -8.18 4.57 8.82
CA VAL A 83 -7.33 3.44 9.25
C VAL A 83 -6.26 3.13 8.20
N GLU A 84 -6.62 3.09 6.91
CA GLU A 84 -5.66 2.87 5.81
C GLU A 84 -4.58 3.95 5.80
N ASN A 85 -4.97 5.22 5.89
CA ASN A 85 -4.01 6.34 5.91
C ASN A 85 -3.07 6.25 7.12
N ILE A 86 -3.59 6.04 8.33
CA ILE A 86 -2.72 5.91 9.52
C ILE A 86 -1.78 4.71 9.39
N CYS A 87 -2.24 3.61 8.80
CA CYS A 87 -1.40 2.45 8.55
C CYS A 87 -0.23 2.79 7.61
N LEU A 88 -0.50 3.48 6.50
CA LEU A 88 0.52 3.92 5.56
C LEU A 88 1.49 4.93 6.19
N ASP A 89 0.97 5.93 6.91
CA ASP A 89 1.79 6.91 7.65
C ASP A 89 2.71 6.20 8.67
N THR A 90 2.21 5.14 9.32
CA THR A 90 3.00 4.34 10.27
C THR A 90 4.08 3.55 9.55
N ALA A 91 3.76 2.97 8.39
CA ALA A 91 4.74 2.26 7.56
C ALA A 91 5.85 3.20 7.08
N GLU A 92 5.50 4.43 6.67
CA GLU A 92 6.45 5.47 6.30
C GLU A 92 7.37 5.81 7.49
N LEU A 93 6.81 6.09 8.67
CA LEU A 93 7.61 6.40 9.87
C LEU A 93 8.57 5.26 10.25
N ILE A 94 8.13 4.01 10.15
CA ILE A 94 8.95 2.83 10.44
C ILE A 94 10.05 2.66 9.38
N LEU A 95 9.73 2.91 8.10
CA LEU A 95 10.70 2.88 7.01
C LEU A 95 11.75 3.98 7.18
N SER A 96 11.35 5.22 7.45
CA SER A 96 12.26 6.32 7.75
C SER A 96 13.16 5.97 8.95
N ALA A 97 12.60 5.43 10.03
CA ALA A 97 13.38 4.96 11.17
C ALA A 97 14.39 3.84 10.83
N SER A 98 14.13 3.05 9.79
CA SER A 98 15.04 1.99 9.35
C SER A 98 16.26 2.52 8.58
N LEU A 99 16.09 3.64 7.87
CA LEU A 99 17.10 4.25 7.00
C LEU A 99 17.89 5.38 7.68
N GLU A 100 17.33 5.98 8.73
CA GLU A 100 17.88 7.16 9.38
C GLU A 100 18.93 6.88 10.47
N THR A 101 19.69 7.92 10.80
CA THR A 101 20.72 7.88 11.85
C THR A 101 20.11 7.77 13.26
N ARG A 102 20.92 7.35 14.25
CA ARG A 102 20.47 7.00 15.62
C ARG A 102 19.62 8.09 16.29
N ASN A 103 19.97 9.36 16.10
CA ASN A 103 19.30 10.49 16.76
C ASN A 103 17.89 10.74 16.19
N GLU A 104 17.78 10.79 14.86
CA GLU A 104 16.50 11.02 14.16
C GLU A 104 15.57 9.80 14.27
N LYS A 105 16.15 8.59 14.28
CA LYS A 105 15.41 7.32 14.43
C LYS A 105 14.48 7.29 15.64
N MET A 106 14.91 7.86 16.77
CA MET A 106 14.09 7.92 17.98
C MET A 106 12.81 8.76 17.79
N ALA A 107 12.90 9.88 17.07
CA ALA A 107 11.76 10.76 16.82
C ALA A 107 10.71 10.09 15.91
N TYR A 108 11.14 9.35 14.89
CA TYR A 108 10.26 8.57 14.03
C TYR A 108 9.56 7.45 14.80
N LEU A 109 10.28 6.68 15.61
CA LEU A 109 9.70 5.57 16.39
C LEU A 109 8.70 6.03 17.45
N LYS A 110 8.95 7.17 18.10
CA LYS A 110 7.99 7.76 19.05
C LYS A 110 6.67 8.14 18.37
N ARG A 111 6.73 8.70 17.16
CA ARG A 111 5.55 9.01 16.34
C ARG A 111 4.84 7.73 15.89
N ALA A 112 5.57 6.75 15.38
CA ALA A 112 5.02 5.45 14.96
C ALA A 112 4.29 4.75 16.12
N ARG A 113 4.84 4.81 17.34
CA ARG A 113 4.20 4.26 18.54
C ARG A 113 2.81 4.85 18.80
N ILE A 114 2.66 6.17 18.64
CA ILE A 114 1.37 6.85 18.81
C ILE A 114 0.36 6.33 17.78
N ASN A 115 0.78 6.22 16.52
CA ASN A 115 -0.09 5.73 15.46
C ASN A 115 -0.50 4.26 15.66
N ILE A 116 0.41 3.40 16.14
CA ILE A 116 0.10 2.00 16.46
C ILE A 116 -0.98 1.92 17.55
N GLU A 117 -0.88 2.73 18.61
CA GLU A 117 -1.91 2.76 19.67
C GLU A 117 -3.24 3.33 19.16
N LEU A 118 -3.19 4.29 18.24
CA LEU A 118 -4.38 4.81 17.56
C LEU A 118 -5.06 3.73 16.69
N LEU A 119 -4.27 2.97 15.91
CA LEU A 119 -4.78 1.85 15.11
C LEU A 119 -5.49 0.81 15.98
N LYS A 120 -4.91 0.41 17.12
CA LYS A 120 -5.55 -0.51 18.06
C LYS A 120 -6.94 -0.03 18.50
N ARG A 121 -7.06 1.27 18.81
CA ARG A 121 -8.33 1.90 19.21
C ARG A 121 -9.33 1.93 18.05
N LEU A 122 -8.90 2.29 16.85
CA LEU A 122 -9.77 2.33 15.67
C LEU A 122 -10.31 0.95 15.31
N PHE A 123 -9.47 -0.09 15.38
CA PHE A 123 -9.91 -1.47 15.16
C PHE A 123 -10.95 -1.93 16.18
N ARG A 124 -10.78 -1.54 17.44
CA ARG A 124 -11.79 -1.77 18.48
C ARG A 124 -13.11 -1.09 18.13
N SER A 125 -13.06 0.19 17.75
CA SER A 125 -14.26 0.93 17.33
C SER A 125 -14.94 0.31 16.10
N MET A 126 -14.19 -0.15 15.10
CA MET A 126 -14.75 -0.88 13.95
C MET A 126 -15.48 -2.17 14.37
N CYS A 127 -14.98 -2.87 15.39
CA CYS A 127 -15.64 -4.05 15.95
C CYS A 127 -16.93 -3.68 16.71
N GLU A 128 -16.90 -2.61 17.51
CA GLU A 128 -18.06 -2.10 18.25
C GLU A 128 -19.18 -1.62 17.31
N LEU A 129 -18.79 -1.00 16.19
CA LEU A 129 -19.69 -0.59 15.10
C LEU A 129 -20.17 -1.75 14.22
N LYS A 130 -19.74 -2.99 14.51
CA LYS A 130 -20.06 -4.20 13.74
C LYS A 130 -19.63 -4.14 12.27
N LEU A 131 -18.59 -3.36 11.95
CA LEU A 131 -18.01 -3.27 10.61
C LEU A 131 -17.11 -4.47 10.31
N ILE A 132 -16.47 -5.02 11.35
CA ILE A 132 -15.64 -6.22 11.27
C ILE A 132 -16.11 -7.27 12.28
N PRO A 133 -15.99 -8.58 11.96
CA PRO A 133 -16.33 -9.62 12.92
C PRO A 133 -15.27 -9.73 14.02
N PRO A 134 -15.63 -10.21 15.23
CA PRO A 134 -14.70 -10.34 16.36
C PRO A 134 -13.43 -11.13 16.04
N LYS A 135 -13.54 -12.18 15.20
CA LYS A 135 -12.38 -12.98 14.75
C LYS A 135 -11.35 -12.14 13.97
N THR A 136 -11.81 -11.25 13.10
CA THR A 136 -10.94 -10.34 12.34
C THR A 136 -10.31 -9.30 13.25
N TYR A 137 -11.09 -8.75 14.21
CA TYR A 137 -10.56 -7.84 15.21
C TYR A 137 -9.43 -8.51 16.04
N MET A 138 -9.63 -9.75 16.50
CA MET A 138 -8.61 -10.46 17.28
C MET A 138 -7.31 -10.68 16.49
N ALA A 139 -7.41 -11.06 15.22
CA ALA A 139 -6.25 -11.19 14.34
C ALA A 139 -5.51 -9.85 14.20
N ALA A 140 -6.24 -8.76 13.96
CA ALA A 140 -5.67 -7.42 13.84
C ALA A 140 -5.00 -6.95 15.15
N ALA A 141 -5.66 -7.18 16.29
CA ALA A 141 -5.16 -6.81 17.61
C ALA A 141 -3.87 -7.57 17.96
N PHE A 142 -3.81 -8.86 17.62
CA PHE A 142 -2.60 -9.67 17.79
C PHE A 142 -1.45 -9.13 16.96
N GLU A 143 -1.66 -8.88 15.67
CA GLU A 143 -0.62 -8.33 14.78
C GLU A 143 -0.13 -6.95 15.24
N LEU A 144 -1.05 -6.04 15.60
CA LEU A 144 -0.67 -4.73 16.14
C LEU A 144 0.08 -4.83 17.47
N GLN A 145 -0.18 -5.84 18.28
CA GLN A 145 0.56 -6.07 19.52
C GLN A 145 1.98 -6.52 19.24
N GLU A 146 2.20 -7.42 18.28
CA GLU A 146 3.55 -7.84 17.87
C GLU A 146 4.34 -6.68 17.25
N ILE A 147 3.71 -5.89 16.36
CA ILE A 147 4.31 -4.66 15.80
C ILE A 147 4.70 -3.68 16.92
N SER A 148 3.83 -3.48 17.92
CA SER A 148 4.10 -2.62 19.07
C SER A 148 5.29 -3.12 19.90
N LYS A 149 5.39 -4.44 20.15
CA LYS A 149 6.54 -5.04 20.86
C LYS A 149 7.85 -4.81 20.10
N MET A 150 7.85 -5.03 18.79
CA MET A 150 9.02 -4.82 17.94
C MET A 150 9.46 -3.35 17.93
N ALA A 151 8.52 -2.41 17.75
CA ALA A 151 8.81 -0.98 17.80
C ALA A 151 9.35 -0.52 19.16
N ASN A 152 8.76 -1.00 20.26
CA ASN A 152 9.25 -0.73 21.61
C ASN A 152 10.64 -1.34 21.86
N GLY A 153 10.95 -2.49 21.28
CA GLY A 153 12.28 -3.08 21.32
C GLY A 153 13.35 -2.15 20.74
N TRP A 154 13.04 -1.50 19.62
CA TRP A 154 13.95 -0.53 19.00
C TRP A 154 14.10 0.74 19.85
N ILE A 155 12.99 1.26 20.41
CA ILE A 155 13.04 2.41 21.32
C ILE A 155 13.93 2.10 22.54
N ARG A 156 13.80 0.91 23.12
CA ARG A 156 14.62 0.46 24.26
C ARG A 156 16.10 0.29 23.92
N TYR A 157 16.42 -0.13 22.70
CA TYR A 157 17.80 -0.26 22.24
C TYR A 157 18.48 1.10 22.01
N LEU A 158 17.69 2.12 21.63
CA LEU A 158 18.19 3.45 21.33
C LEU A 158 18.28 4.37 22.56
N SER A 159 17.39 4.15 23.54
CA SER A 159 17.38 4.83 24.84
C SER A 159 18.57 4.46 25.71
#